data_AF-A0A1Q9A0Q3-F1
#
_entry.id   AF-A0A1Q9A0Q3-F1
#
_cell.length_a   1.000
_cell.length_b   1.000
_cell.length_c   1.000
_cell.angle_alpha   90.00
_cell.angle_beta   90.00
_cell.angle_gamma   90.00
#
_symmetry.space_group_name_H-M   'P 1'
#
loop_
_entity.id
_entity.type
_entity.pdbx_description
1 polymer ?
#
loop_
_entity_poly.entity_id
_entity_poly.type
_entity_poly.pdbx_seq_one_letter_code
_entity_poly.pdbx_strand_id
1 'polypeptide(L)' 'MNTNLLHNIINTLIAAIPALALFDWTPFFSEAVSLKIVGLLGLAKILINTWRDGPVGMVRPQPPIDRGLCRGQAAEGDCQ' A
#
# COMPACT_ATOMS: atom_id res chain seq x y z
N MET A 1 -17.90 1.88 -12.90
CA MET A 1 -16.80 0.95 -12.56
C MET A 1 -17.16 0.24 -11.27
N ASN A 2 -16.87 -1.05 -11.12
CA ASN A 2 -17.15 -1.76 -9.87
C ASN A 2 -16.13 -1.34 -8.80
N THR A 3 -16.53 -0.45 -7.89
CA THR A 3 -15.67 0.08 -6.83
C THR A 3 -15.14 -1.01 -5.90
N ASN A 4 -15.86 -2.11 -5.69
CA ASN A 4 -15.40 -3.24 -4.86
C ASN A 4 -14.26 -4.00 -5.54
N LEU A 5 -14.39 -4.25 -6.85
CA LEU A 5 -13.32 -4.85 -7.64
C LEU A 5 -12.05 -4.00 -7.58
N LEU A 6 -12.22 -2.67 -7.72
CA LEU A 6 -11.11 -1.74 -7.66
C LEU A 6 -10.36 -1.79 -6.33
N HIS A 7 -11.07 -1.78 -5.20
CA HIS A 7 -10.47 -1.88 -3.88
C HIS A 7 -9.67 -3.18 -3.69
N ASN A 8 -10.22 -4.31 -4.13
CA ASN A 8 -9.54 -5.61 -4.01
C ASN A 8 -8.26 -5.66 -4.84
N ILE A 9 -8.26 -5.06 -6.03
CA ILE A 9 -7.07 -4.94 -6.87
C ILE A 9 -6.00 -4.10 -6.16
N ILE A 10 -6.37 -2.91 -5.67
CA ILE A 10 -5.44 -2.02 -4.96
C ILE A 10 -4.80 -2.72 -3.75
N ASN A 11 -5.62 -3.38 -2.92
CA ASN A 11 -5.13 -4.13 -1.75
C ASN A 11 -4.15 -5.24 -2.15
N THR A 12 -4.45 -5.98 -3.21
CA THR A 12 -3.56 -7.02 -3.73
C THR A 12 -2.22 -6.44 -4.21
N LEU A 13 -2.26 -5.34 -4.95
CA LEU A 13 -1.05 -4.70 -5.50
C LEU A 13 -0.15 -4.13 -4.39
N ILE A 14 -0.74 -3.54 -3.34
CA ILE A 14 0.00 -3.01 -2.18
C ILE A 14 0.79 -4.10 -1.46
N ALA A 15 0.26 -5.33 -1.41
CA ALA A 15 0.95 -6.48 -0.83
C ALA A 15 1.98 -7.10 -1.80
N ALA A 16 1.62 -7.27 -3.08
CA ALA A 16 2.44 -8.00 -4.04
C ALA A 16 3.68 -7.21 -4.52
N ILE A 17 3.55 -5.92 -4.79
CA ILE A 17 4.63 -5.12 -5.39
C ILE A 17 5.88 -5.06 -4.49
N PRO A 18 5.79 -4.83 -3.17
CA PRO A 18 6.96 -4.87 -2.29
C PRO A 18 7.63 -6.24 -2.27
N ALA A 19 6.86 -7.33 -2.26
CA ALA A 19 7.41 -8.67 -2.29
C ALA A 19 8.20 -8.92 -3.58
N LEU A 20 7.67 -8.48 -4.73
CA LEU A 20 8.35 -8.56 -6.02
C LEU A 20 9.59 -7.64 -6.10
N ALA A 21 9.58 -6.51 -5.42
CA ALA A 21 10.73 -5.60 -5.38
C ALA A 21 11.90 -6.15 -4.54
N LEU A 22 11.60 -7.02 -3.56
CA LEU A 22 12.59 -7.72 -2.74
C LEU A 22 13.04 -9.05 -3.33
N PHE A 23 12.35 -9.55 -4.36
CA PHE A 23 12.69 -10.79 -5.02
C PHE A 23 13.98 -10.65 -5.85
N ASP A 24 14.84 -11.67 -5.81
CA ASP A 24 16.05 -11.70 -6.62
C ASP A 24 15.73 -12.13 -8.06
N TRP A 25 15.80 -11.15 -8.96
CA TRP A 25 15.55 -11.33 -10.40
C TRP A 25 16.79 -11.77 -11.18
N THR A 26 17.98 -11.68 -10.59
CA THR A 26 19.26 -11.98 -11.28
C THR A 26 19.41 -13.43 -11.77
N PRO A 27 18.74 -14.46 -11.20
CA PRO A 27 18.78 -15.81 -11.78
C PRO A 27 18.07 -15.91 -13.14
N PHE A 28 17.19 -14.97 -13.47
CA PHE A 28 16.35 -15.02 -14.67
C PHE A 28 16.74 -13.96 -15.71
N PHE A 29 17.36 -12.86 -15.28
CA PHE A 29 17.63 -11.70 -16.10
C PHE A 29 19.01 -11.11 -15.84
N SER A 30 19.54 -10.34 -16.79
CA SER A 30 20.76 -9.57 -16.57
C SER A 30 20.58 -8.51 -15.49
N GLU A 31 21.68 -8.09 -14.87
CA GLU A 31 21.68 -7.05 -13.82
C GLU A 31 20.94 -5.77 -14.27
N ALA A 32 21.19 -5.32 -15.51
CA ALA A 32 20.56 -4.14 -16.07
C ALA A 32 19.03 -4.30 -16.23
N VAL A 33 18.54 -5.50 -16.51
CA VAL A 33 17.09 -5.78 -16.62
C VAL A 33 16.48 -5.92 -15.22
N SER A 34 17.14 -6.63 -14.31
CA SER A 34 16.72 -6.77 -12.91
C SER A 34 16.57 -5.41 -12.22
N LEU A 35 17.52 -4.50 -12.43
CA LEU A 35 17.45 -3.13 -11.91
C LEU A 35 16.24 -2.36 -12.47
N LYS A 36 15.94 -2.51 -13.76
CA LYS A 36 14.75 -1.91 -14.38
C LYS A 36 13.46 -2.47 -13.79
N ILE A 37 13.38 -3.79 -13.54
CA ILE A 37 12.22 -4.42 -12.91
C ILE A 37 11.98 -3.82 -11.53
N VAL A 38 13.00 -3.80 -10.66
CA VAL A 38 12.89 -3.24 -9.31
C VAL A 38 12.56 -1.75 -9.35
N GLY A 39 13.18 -0.98 -10.26
CA GLY A 39 12.90 0.44 -10.46
C GLY A 39 11.44 0.71 -10.86
N LEU A 40 10.90 -0.08 -11.78
CA LEU A 40 9.50 0.03 -12.21
C LEU A 40 8.52 -0.38 -11.10
N LEU A 41 8.83 -1.44 -10.34
CA LEU A 41 8.03 -1.84 -9.17
C LEU A 41 8.01 -0.74 -8.10
N GLY A 42 9.15 -0.09 -7.85
CA GLY A 42 9.25 1.05 -6.95
C GLY A 42 8.37 2.22 -7.40
N LEU A 43 8.44 2.59 -8.69
CA LEU A 43 7.60 3.64 -9.26
C LEU A 43 6.11 3.28 -9.17
N ALA A 44 5.73 2.05 -9.51
CA ALA A 44 4.36 1.57 -9.42
C ALA A 44 3.81 1.66 -7.99
N LYS A 45 4.62 1.28 -6.99
CA LYS A 45 4.25 1.41 -5.58
C LYS A 45 3.96 2.86 -5.20
N ILE A 46 4.80 3.80 -5.62
CA ILE A 46 4.58 5.23 -5.36
C ILE A 46 3.26 5.68 -5.97
N LEU A 47 3.02 5.37 -7.26
CA LEU A 47 1.78 5.77 -7.95
C LEU A 47 0.53 5.20 -7.29
N ILE A 48 0.55 3.93 -6.88
CA ILE A 48 -0.58 3.29 -6.19
C ILE A 48 -0.83 3.94 -4.83
N ASN A 49 0.23 4.17 -4.05
CA ASN A 49 0.10 4.87 -2.76
C ASN A 49 -0.44 6.30 -2.95
N THR A 50 0.07 7.05 -3.92
CA THR A 50 -0.43 8.40 -4.25
C THR A 50 -1.89 8.38 -4.67
N TRP A 51 -2.32 7.38 -5.43
CA TRP A 51 -3.71 7.29 -5.88
C TRP A 51 -4.66 6.84 -4.75
N ARG A 52 -4.20 5.97 -3.86
CA ARG A 52 -4.95 5.52 -2.67
C ARG A 52 -5.09 6.64 -1.64
N ASP A 53 -4.00 7.29 -1.28
CA ASP A 53 -3.92 8.21 -0.14
C ASP A 53 -4.04 9.68 -0.54
N GLY A 54 -3.82 9.99 -1.82
CA GLY A 54 -3.56 11.35 -2.28
C GLY A 54 -2.17 11.86 -1.85
N PRO A 55 -1.65 12.93 -2.48
CA PRO A 55 -0.34 13.51 -2.12
C PRO A 55 -0.26 13.95 -0.65
N VAL A 56 -1.38 14.44 -0.10
CA VAL A 56 -1.48 14.88 1.29
C VAL A 56 -1.53 13.70 2.26
N GLY A 57 -2.15 12.58 1.88
CA GLY A 57 -2.22 11.39 2.74
C GLY A 57 -0.85 10.73 2.93
N MET A 58 0.05 10.83 1.95
CA MET A 58 1.40 10.25 2.01
C MET A 58 2.33 10.90 3.04
N VAL A 59 2.07 12.15 3.43
CA VAL A 59 2.90 12.90 4.38
C VAL A 59 2.28 12.99 5.77
N ARG A 60 1.02 12.55 5.93
CA ARG A 60 0.36 12.54 7.22
C ARG A 60 0.91 11.39 8.06
N PRO A 61 1.07 11.59 9.39
CA PRO A 61 1.28 10.47 10.29
C PRO A 61 0.16 9.45 10.08
N GLN A 62 0.51 8.18 9.86
CA GLN A 62 -0.50 7.14 9.80
C GLN A 62 -1.13 7.03 11.19
N PRO A 63 -2.48 7.00 11.29
CA PRO A 63 -3.12 6.75 12.56
C PRO A 63 -2.56 5.45 13.15
N PRO A 64 -2.35 5.38 14.48
CA PRO A 64 -1.94 4.14 15.12
C PRO A 64 -2.83 3.00 14.65
N ILE A 65 -2.25 1.83 14.41
CA ILE A 65 -3.04 0.61 14.18
C ILE A 65 -3.57 0.16 15.54
N ASP A 66 -4.46 0.97 16.12
CA ASP A 66 -5.19 0.59 17.31
C ASP A 66 -6.37 -0.27 16.86
N ARG A 67 -6.24 -1.55 17.20
CA ARG A 67 -7.32 -2.54 17.15
C ARG A 67 -8.52 -1.93 17.85
N GLY A 68 -9.66 -1.98 17.17
CA GLY A 68 -10.85 -1.21 17.52
C GLY A 68 -11.13 -1.10 19.01
N LEU A 69 -11.26 0.14 19.48
CA LEU A 69 -12.07 0.54 20.62
C LEU A 69 -12.49 1.98 20.33
N CYS A 70 -13.77 2.29 20.56
CA CYS A 70 -14.39 3.61 20.42
C CYS A 70 -14.81 4.08 18.99
N ARG A 71 -15.43 3.24 18.13
CA ARG A 71 -16.35 3.75 17.09
C ARG A 71 -17.59 2.89 16.89
N GLY A 72 -18.52 3.06 17.81
CA GLY A 72 -19.86 2.51 17.71
C GLY A 72 -20.74 2.86 18.90
N GLN A 73 -20.71 4.11 19.39
CA GLN A 73 -21.77 4.64 20.24
C GLN A 73 -21.66 6.17 20.30
N ALA A 74 -22.68 6.82 19.78
CA ALA A 74 -23.12 8.08 20.36
C ALA A 74 -23.50 7.80 21.83
N ALA A 75 -23.22 8.76 22.71
CA ALA A 75 -23.47 8.77 24.15
C ALA A 75 -22.32 8.25 25.04
N GLU A 76 -21.72 9.22 25.73
CA GLU A 76 -21.36 9.18 27.16
C GLU A 76 -20.32 8.18 27.67
N GLY A 77 -19.17 8.73 28.11
CA GLY A 77 -18.35 8.15 29.16
C GLY A 77 -17.22 7.21 28.71
N ASP A 78 -15.99 7.59 29.07
CA ASP A 78 -14.83 6.73 29.32
C ASP A 78 -14.35 5.79 28.19
N CYS A 79 -13.42 6.30 27.37
CA CYS A 79 -12.33 5.46 26.87
C CYS A 79 -11.23 5.48 27.96
N GLN A 80 -11.14 4.44 28.79
CA GLN A 80 -9.99 4.17 29.67
C GLN A 80 -8.88 3.45 28.89
#